data_AF-A0A919IS25-F1
#
_entry.id   AF-A0A919IS25-F1
#
_cell.length_a   1.000
_cell.length_b   1.000
_cell.length_c   1.000
_cell.angle_alpha   90.00
_cell.angle_beta   90.00
_cell.angle_gamma   90.00
#
_symmetry.space_group_name_H-M   'P 1'
#
loop_
_entity.id
_entity.type
_entity.pdbx_description
1 polymer ?
#
loop_
_entity_poly.entity_id
_entity_poly.type
_entity_poly.pdbx_seq_one_letter_code
_entity_poly.pdbx_strand_id
1 'polypeptide(L)'
;MITVTTTLDARRRLHLPKDLAAATGLETGLVVLGVGAEPGELIVSTPAAALARLRRAVSSALTLTGGPSTLSAALAARPGRTPAAPLAGGPATAALPADGPIMADTAVVTAVLDGAPGAEHLVALLPRLLLAEAVADDLLHTVLDAGLPLQADGPGCSFTSIMDTLTALGVAESGRDGAWASVRVIEYELTKAGVPTLAERTTLAVAAARGLPALLAGPIPLPDTIAVTAYDYRTLTGPDTTPGFAAAAPQGIDEPGAPGADA
;
A
#
# COMPACT_ATOMS: atom_id res chain seq x y z
N MET A 1 17.19 25.71 25.04
CA MET A 1 17.54 24.30 24.78
C MET A 1 16.32 23.49 25.16
N ILE A 2 15.50 23.11 24.19
CA ILE A 2 14.34 22.24 24.42
C ILE A 2 14.82 20.83 24.14
N THR A 3 14.97 20.02 25.18
CA THR A 3 15.19 18.58 25.04
C THR A 3 13.88 17.98 24.56
N VAL A 4 13.77 17.76 23.26
CA VAL A 4 12.64 17.03 22.68
C VAL A 4 12.97 15.55 22.83
N THR A 5 12.43 14.91 23.86
CA THR A 5 12.26 13.46 23.87
C THR A 5 11.31 13.14 22.71
N THR A 6 11.81 12.67 21.57
CA THR A 6 11.04 12.49 20.34
C THR A 6 10.10 11.29 20.45
N THR A 7 9.04 11.41 21.24
CA THR A 7 7.82 10.64 21.00
C THR A 7 7.16 11.26 19.77
N LEU A 8 7.50 10.76 18.58
CA LEU A 8 6.76 11.06 17.36
C LEU A 8 5.29 10.72 17.65
N ASP A 9 4.42 11.75 17.71
CA ASP A 9 2.99 11.58 17.96
C ASP A 9 2.41 10.57 16.96
N ALA A 10 1.48 9.74 17.40
CA ALA A 10 0.81 8.73 16.57
C ALA A 10 0.17 9.35 15.30
N ARG A 11 -0.06 10.66 15.32
CA ARG A 11 -0.60 11.47 14.22
C ARG A 11 0.48 11.87 13.21
N ARG A 12 1.33 10.94 12.75
CA ARG A 12 2.46 11.15 11.80
C ARG A 12 2.10 11.77 10.42
N ARG A 13 0.86 12.24 10.28
CA ARG A 13 0.25 12.93 9.14
C ARG A 13 -0.34 14.25 9.62
N LEU A 14 0.08 15.35 9.01
CA LEU A 14 -0.39 16.69 9.35
C LEU A 14 -0.83 17.42 8.08
N HIS A 15 -1.85 18.26 8.18
CA HIS A 15 -2.11 19.25 7.14
C HIS A 15 -1.18 20.43 7.34
N LEU A 16 -0.37 20.74 6.33
CA LEU A 16 0.58 21.84 6.39
C LEU A 16 -0.15 23.19 6.26
N PRO A 17 -0.11 24.08 7.27
CA PRO A 17 -0.68 25.42 7.15
C PRO A 17 0.00 26.20 6.02
N LYS A 18 -0.73 27.11 5.37
CA LYS A 18 -0.26 27.87 4.20
C LYS A 18 1.08 28.59 4.41
N ASP A 19 1.28 29.16 5.58
CA ASP A 19 2.51 29.91 5.89
C ASP A 19 3.72 28.99 6.06
N LEU A 20 3.50 27.79 6.60
CA LEU A 20 4.55 26.77 6.75
C LEU A 20 4.87 26.11 5.40
N ALA A 21 3.86 25.90 4.56
CA ALA A 21 4.00 25.43 3.18
C ALA A 21 4.90 26.36 2.35
N ALA A 22 4.67 27.67 2.46
CA ALA A 22 5.50 28.69 1.81
C ALA A 22 6.96 28.67 2.32
N ALA A 23 7.19 28.43 3.61
CA ALA A 23 8.52 28.39 4.20
C ALA A 23 9.32 27.11 3.83
N THR A 24 8.63 25.98 3.60
CA THR A 24 9.27 24.71 3.25
C THR A 24 9.34 24.44 1.74
N GLY A 25 8.75 25.32 0.91
CA GLY A 25 8.62 25.10 -0.54
C GLY A 25 7.72 23.91 -0.89
N LEU A 26 6.84 23.50 0.02
CA LEU A 26 5.87 22.42 -0.19
C LEU A 26 4.53 23.03 -0.57
N GLU A 27 3.76 22.37 -1.41
CA GLU A 27 2.37 22.76 -1.63
C GLU A 27 1.53 22.53 -0.37
N THR A 28 0.50 23.35 -0.15
CA THR A 28 -0.46 23.12 0.93
C THR A 28 -1.10 21.74 0.76
N GLY A 29 -1.03 20.90 1.78
CA GLY A 29 -1.51 19.53 1.67
C GLY A 29 -1.13 18.66 2.86
N LEU A 30 -1.41 17.38 2.71
CA LEU A 30 -1.02 16.35 3.66
C LEU A 30 0.51 16.15 3.60
N VAL A 31 1.17 16.25 4.74
CA VAL A 31 2.59 15.90 4.89
C VAL A 31 2.76 14.72 5.83
N VAL A 32 3.82 13.97 5.58
CA VAL A 32 4.26 12.84 6.38
C VAL A 32 5.54 13.24 7.11
N LEU A 33 5.58 12.94 8.41
CA LEU A 33 6.77 13.13 9.23
C LEU A 33 7.55 11.83 9.33
N GLY A 34 8.78 11.84 8.83
CA GLY A 34 9.76 10.76 8.97
C GLY A 34 10.91 11.15 9.88
N VAL A 35 11.68 10.15 10.31
CA VAL A 35 12.95 10.37 11.04
C VAL A 35 14.07 10.63 10.03
N GLY A 36 14.94 11.59 10.33
CA GLY A 36 16.12 11.92 9.53
C GLY A 36 17.32 11.02 9.80
N ALA A 37 18.46 11.38 9.20
CA ALA A 37 19.69 10.61 9.33
C ALA A 37 20.39 10.87 10.67
N GLU A 38 20.24 12.08 11.21
CA GLU A 38 20.84 12.49 12.48
C GLU A 38 19.84 12.38 13.65
N PRO A 39 20.31 12.09 14.88
CA PRO A 39 19.45 12.08 16.06
C PRO A 39 18.69 13.42 16.22
N GLY A 40 17.37 13.34 16.25
CA GLY A 40 16.49 14.52 16.38
C GLY A 40 16.16 15.22 15.06
N GLU A 41 16.68 14.76 13.92
CA GLU A 41 16.27 15.24 12.61
C GLU A 41 14.89 14.69 12.24
N LEU A 42 14.01 15.58 11.74
CA LEU A 42 12.70 15.22 11.21
C LEU A 42 12.63 15.59 9.74
N ILE A 43 12.17 14.66 8.92
CA ILE A 43 11.94 14.91 7.51
C ILE A 43 10.46 15.13 7.26
N VAL A 44 10.11 16.33 6.79
CA VAL A 44 8.77 16.66 6.30
C VAL A 44 8.73 16.37 4.80
N SER A 45 7.79 15.54 4.35
CA SER A 45 7.68 15.17 2.93
C SER A 45 6.24 14.93 2.53
N THR A 46 5.95 15.01 1.23
CA THR A 46 4.65 14.55 0.69
C THR A 46 4.56 13.02 0.81
N PRO A 47 3.36 12.42 0.88
CA PRO A 47 3.20 10.96 0.90
C PRO A 47 3.91 10.27 -0.27
N ALA A 48 3.82 10.84 -1.48
CA ALA A 48 4.51 10.33 -2.66
C ALA A 48 6.03 10.36 -2.51
N ALA A 49 6.60 11.45 -1.97
CA ALA A 49 8.03 11.56 -1.73
C ALA A 49 8.51 10.61 -0.62
N ALA A 50 7.73 10.45 0.45
CA ALA A 50 8.01 9.50 1.53
C ALA A 50 8.06 8.06 0.99
N LEU A 51 7.05 7.66 0.21
CA LEU A 51 7.01 6.34 -0.40
C LEU A 51 8.14 6.12 -1.41
N ALA A 52 8.42 7.10 -2.27
CA ALA A 52 9.51 7.00 -3.25
C ALA A 52 10.87 6.84 -2.57
N ARG A 53 11.10 7.53 -1.44
CA ARG A 53 12.31 7.36 -0.63
C ARG A 53 12.38 5.97 -0.01
N LEU A 54 11.28 5.47 0.54
CA LEU A 54 11.21 4.13 1.10
C LEU A 54 11.52 3.06 0.05
N ARG A 55 10.87 3.12 -1.12
CA ARG A 55 11.13 2.20 -2.25
C ARG A 55 12.60 2.20 -2.65
N ARG A 56 13.22 3.39 -2.74
CA ARG A 56 14.65 3.54 -3.03
C ARG A 56 15.52 2.92 -1.94
N ALA A 57 15.20 3.14 -0.67
CA ALA A 57 15.94 2.59 0.46
C ALA A 57 15.87 1.06 0.49
N VAL A 58 14.68 0.48 0.26
CA VAL A 58 14.47 -0.97 0.14
C VAL A 58 15.31 -1.52 -1.01
N SER A 59 15.16 -0.98 -2.22
CA SER A 59 15.91 -1.43 -3.40
C SER A 59 17.42 -1.35 -3.22
N SER A 60 17.92 -0.26 -2.63
CA SER A 60 19.34 -0.10 -2.32
C SER A 60 19.82 -1.12 -1.29
N ALA A 61 19.04 -1.40 -0.24
CA ALA A 61 19.40 -2.37 0.78
C ALA A 61 19.46 -3.79 0.21
N LEU A 62 18.46 -4.18 -0.60
CA LEU A 62 18.45 -5.49 -1.29
C LEU A 62 19.66 -5.67 -2.22
N THR A 63 20.07 -4.60 -2.91
CA THR A 63 21.27 -4.62 -3.76
C THR A 63 22.54 -4.86 -2.93
N LEU A 64 22.63 -4.27 -1.73
CA LEU A 64 23.79 -4.40 -0.85
C LEU A 64 23.86 -5.76 -0.15
N THR A 65 22.73 -6.39 0.15
CA THR A 65 22.70 -7.71 0.81
C THR A 65 23.07 -8.84 -0.14
N GLY A 66 22.98 -8.63 -1.46
CA GLY A 66 23.21 -9.67 -2.48
C GLY A 66 22.15 -10.79 -2.45
N GLY A 67 21.02 -10.55 -1.77
CA GLY A 67 19.90 -11.47 -1.63
C GLY A 67 18.89 -11.37 -2.79
N PRO A 68 17.60 -11.66 -2.53
CA PRO A 68 16.52 -11.47 -3.50
C PRO A 68 16.48 -10.04 -4.05
N SER A 69 16.19 -9.89 -5.35
CA SER A 69 16.13 -8.57 -6.00
C SER A 69 14.90 -7.74 -5.60
N THR A 70 13.89 -8.35 -4.98
CA THR A 70 12.65 -7.72 -4.50
C THR A 70 12.14 -8.40 -3.23
N LEU A 71 11.35 -7.68 -2.43
CA LEU A 71 10.68 -8.27 -1.26
C LEU A 71 9.62 -9.30 -1.69
N SER A 72 8.98 -9.10 -2.83
CA SER A 72 8.03 -10.08 -3.39
C SER A 72 8.72 -11.38 -3.80
N ALA A 73 9.97 -11.33 -4.28
CA ALA A 73 10.77 -12.53 -4.53
C ALA A 73 11.16 -13.24 -3.23
N ALA A 74 11.52 -12.50 -2.19
CA ALA A 74 11.77 -13.05 -0.86
C ALA A 74 10.50 -13.72 -0.29
N LEU A 75 9.34 -13.06 -0.42
CA LEU A 75 8.03 -13.60 0.02
C LEU A 75 7.69 -14.89 -0.72
N ALA A 76 7.86 -14.92 -2.05
CA ALA A 76 7.57 -16.08 -2.89
C ALA A 76 8.49 -17.29 -2.60
N ALA A 77 9.67 -17.07 -2.02
CA ALA A 77 10.56 -18.15 -1.62
C ALA A 77 10.11 -18.84 -0.31
N ARG A 78 9.13 -18.28 0.41
CA ARG A 78 8.71 -18.79 1.71
C ARG A 78 7.77 -19.99 1.60
N PRO A 79 7.83 -20.95 2.54
CA PRO A 79 6.97 -22.13 2.52
C PRO A 79 5.48 -21.76 2.49
N GLY A 80 4.74 -22.36 1.54
CA GLY A 80 3.30 -22.13 1.37
C GLY A 80 2.93 -20.88 0.57
N ARG A 81 3.89 -20.01 0.20
CA ARG A 81 3.68 -18.89 -0.72
C ARG A 81 3.97 -19.34 -2.15
N THR A 82 3.03 -20.00 -2.79
CA THR A 82 3.15 -20.36 -4.21
C THR A 82 2.72 -19.17 -5.08
N PRO A 83 3.53 -18.71 -6.04
CA PRO A 83 3.10 -17.71 -7.01
C PRO A 83 1.90 -18.23 -7.81
N ALA A 84 0.71 -17.73 -7.50
CA ALA A 84 -0.50 -18.02 -8.26
C ALA A 84 -0.58 -17.06 -9.46
N ALA A 85 -1.05 -17.54 -10.62
CA ALA A 85 -1.40 -16.66 -11.73
C ALA A 85 -2.51 -15.67 -11.31
N PRO A 86 -2.60 -14.47 -11.91
CA PRO A 86 -3.71 -13.56 -11.68
C PRO A 86 -5.07 -14.25 -11.85
N LEU A 87 -6.03 -13.96 -10.95
CA LEU A 87 -7.35 -14.56 -11.03
C LEU A 87 -8.10 -14.04 -12.26
N ALA A 88 -8.34 -14.93 -13.23
CA ALA A 88 -9.18 -14.60 -14.38
C ALA A 88 -10.64 -14.51 -13.95
N GLY A 89 -11.30 -13.36 -14.19
CA GLY A 89 -12.72 -13.17 -13.88
C GLY A 89 -13.05 -12.98 -12.40
N GLY A 90 -12.07 -12.54 -11.59
CA GLY A 90 -12.31 -12.10 -10.22
C GLY A 90 -13.26 -10.88 -10.13
N PRO A 91 -13.69 -10.50 -8.93
CA PRO A 91 -14.55 -9.33 -8.75
C PRO A 91 -13.88 -8.10 -9.37
N ALA A 92 -14.64 -7.36 -10.17
CA ALA A 92 -14.14 -6.19 -10.86
C ALA A 92 -13.62 -5.14 -9.87
N THR A 93 -12.54 -4.46 -10.21
CA THR A 93 -11.94 -3.39 -9.39
C THR A 93 -12.95 -2.29 -9.00
N ALA A 94 -13.91 -2.01 -9.89
CA ALA A 94 -14.99 -1.05 -9.66
C ALA A 94 -15.97 -1.48 -8.54
N ALA A 95 -15.97 -2.76 -8.14
CA ALA A 95 -16.77 -3.27 -7.04
C ALA A 95 -16.11 -3.09 -5.66
N LEU A 96 -14.83 -2.66 -5.63
CA LEU A 96 -14.16 -2.35 -4.37
C LEU A 96 -14.97 -1.26 -3.63
N PRO A 97 -15.29 -1.45 -2.33
CA PRO A 97 -16.06 -0.46 -1.57
C PRO A 97 -15.42 0.92 -1.67
N ALA A 98 -16.23 1.95 -1.94
CA ALA A 98 -15.75 3.33 -2.09
C ALA A 98 -15.11 3.86 -0.79
N ASP A 99 -15.67 3.45 0.36
CA ASP A 99 -15.26 3.91 1.69
C ASP A 99 -14.95 2.74 2.64
N GLY A 100 -14.34 3.08 3.77
CA GLY A 100 -14.06 2.15 4.86
C GLY A 100 -12.73 1.40 4.73
N PRO A 101 -12.31 0.72 5.82
CA PRO A 101 -11.06 -0.01 5.86
C PRO A 101 -11.08 -1.26 4.97
N ILE A 102 -9.92 -1.58 4.40
CA ILE A 102 -9.69 -2.74 3.55
C ILE A 102 -8.57 -3.56 4.17
N MET A 103 -8.80 -4.84 4.42
CA MET A 103 -7.73 -5.70 4.91
C MET A 103 -6.73 -5.95 3.78
N ALA A 104 -5.44 -6.03 4.08
CA ALA A 104 -4.40 -6.30 3.08
C ALA A 104 -3.48 -7.45 3.51
N ASP A 105 -3.21 -8.38 2.60
CA ASP A 105 -2.18 -9.42 2.76
C ASP A 105 -0.76 -8.87 2.55
N THR A 106 0.24 -9.60 3.04
CA THR A 106 1.67 -9.28 2.89
C THR A 106 2.06 -9.01 1.43
N ALA A 107 1.51 -9.76 0.47
CA ALA A 107 1.82 -9.59 -0.94
C ALA A 107 1.44 -8.21 -1.48
N VAL A 108 0.42 -7.57 -0.92
CA VAL A 108 0.01 -6.20 -1.28
C VAL A 108 1.06 -5.21 -0.80
N VAL A 109 1.55 -5.38 0.43
CA VAL A 109 2.57 -4.51 1.02
C VAL A 109 3.89 -4.64 0.27
N THR A 110 4.34 -5.86 -0.03
CA THR A 110 5.58 -6.06 -0.81
C THR A 110 5.44 -5.50 -2.22
N ALA A 111 4.29 -5.65 -2.89
CA ALA A 111 4.05 -5.05 -4.20
C ALA A 111 4.13 -3.52 -4.17
N VAL A 112 3.62 -2.87 -3.12
CA VAL A 112 3.77 -1.42 -2.93
C VAL A 112 5.23 -1.04 -2.72
N LEU A 113 5.98 -1.78 -1.89
CA LEU A 113 7.38 -1.49 -1.56
C LEU A 113 8.34 -1.76 -2.74
N ASP A 114 8.04 -2.75 -3.56
CA ASP A 114 8.81 -3.08 -4.77
C ASP A 114 8.45 -2.18 -5.96
N GLY A 115 7.33 -1.45 -5.89
CA GLY A 115 6.82 -0.66 -7.02
C GLY A 115 6.35 -1.53 -8.18
N ALA A 116 5.68 -2.65 -7.88
CA ALA A 116 5.17 -3.59 -8.87
C ALA A 116 4.19 -2.92 -9.87
N PRO A 117 3.97 -3.50 -11.07
CA PRO A 117 2.94 -3.00 -11.99
C PRO A 117 1.58 -2.88 -11.31
N GLY A 118 0.92 -1.73 -11.45
CA GLY A 118 -0.35 -1.42 -10.78
C GLY A 118 -0.22 -0.93 -9.33
N ALA A 119 0.99 -0.84 -8.77
CA ALA A 119 1.20 -0.37 -7.40
C ALA A 119 0.64 1.04 -7.15
N GLU A 120 0.57 1.91 -8.16
CA GLU A 120 -0.04 3.25 -8.00
C GLU A 120 -1.52 3.20 -7.59
N HIS A 121 -2.25 2.17 -8.01
CA HIS A 121 -3.62 1.95 -7.54
C HIS A 121 -3.66 1.51 -6.07
N LEU A 122 -2.64 0.78 -5.61
CA LEU A 122 -2.47 0.43 -4.20
C LEU A 122 -2.04 1.62 -3.35
N VAL A 123 -1.21 2.52 -3.90
CA VAL A 123 -0.76 3.73 -3.19
C VAL A 123 -1.95 4.59 -2.77
N ALA A 124 -2.95 4.75 -3.64
CA ALA A 124 -4.17 5.48 -3.33
C ALA A 124 -4.99 4.86 -2.18
N LEU A 125 -4.85 3.54 -1.96
CA LEU A 125 -5.57 2.81 -0.93
C LEU A 125 -4.81 2.74 0.41
N LEU A 126 -3.53 3.14 0.49
CA LEU A 126 -2.72 3.07 1.72
C LEU A 126 -3.41 3.60 2.98
N PRO A 127 -4.10 4.77 2.95
CA PRO A 127 -4.80 5.29 4.13
C PRO A 127 -5.99 4.45 4.61
N ARG A 128 -6.43 3.48 3.80
CA ARG A 128 -7.55 2.58 4.07
C ARG A 128 -7.09 1.18 4.43
N LEU A 129 -5.80 0.85 4.25
CA LEU A 129 -5.31 -0.50 4.48
C LEU A 129 -5.22 -0.79 5.97
N LEU A 130 -5.76 -1.94 6.35
CA LEU A 130 -5.56 -2.58 7.63
C LEU A 130 -4.66 -3.81 7.45
N LEU A 131 -3.66 -3.94 8.31
CA LEU A 131 -2.80 -5.12 8.38
C LEU A 131 -3.17 -5.94 9.61
N ALA A 132 -3.42 -7.24 9.43
CA ALA A 132 -3.45 -8.14 10.57
C ALA A 132 -2.04 -8.27 11.17
N GLU A 133 -1.95 -8.58 12.46
CA GLU A 133 -0.65 -8.81 13.10
C GLU A 133 0.17 -9.91 12.38
N ALA A 134 -0.52 -10.98 11.95
CA ALA A 134 0.14 -12.04 11.18
C ALA A 134 0.73 -11.55 9.85
N VAL A 135 0.24 -10.44 9.28
CA VAL A 135 0.83 -9.78 8.10
C VAL A 135 2.07 -8.99 8.47
N ALA A 136 2.08 -8.32 9.63
CA ALA A 136 3.28 -7.66 10.14
C ALA A 136 4.40 -8.67 10.46
N ASP A 137 4.07 -9.80 11.09
CA ASP A 137 4.99 -10.91 11.35
C ASP A 137 5.50 -11.54 10.03
N ASP A 138 4.60 -11.75 9.07
CA ASP A 138 4.96 -12.28 7.76
C ASP A 138 5.80 -11.29 6.94
N LEU A 139 5.57 -9.99 7.08
CA LEU A 139 6.45 -8.98 6.49
C LEU A 139 7.81 -8.97 7.18
N LEU A 140 7.87 -9.09 8.51
CA LEU A 140 9.11 -9.15 9.28
C LEU A 140 9.99 -10.31 8.78
N HIS A 141 9.43 -11.52 8.72
CA HIS A 141 10.17 -12.68 8.24
C HIS A 141 10.62 -12.50 6.78
N THR A 142 9.78 -11.94 5.92
CA THR A 142 10.16 -11.63 4.53
C THR A 142 11.33 -10.65 4.45
N VAL A 143 11.34 -9.61 5.29
CA VAL A 143 12.40 -8.61 5.35
C VAL A 143 13.71 -9.24 5.87
N LEU A 144 13.63 -10.06 6.92
CA LEU A 144 14.79 -10.79 7.46
C LEU A 144 15.36 -11.79 6.45
N ASP A 145 14.51 -12.54 5.76
CA ASP A 145 14.90 -13.49 4.71
C ASP A 145 15.54 -12.78 3.51
N ALA A 146 15.17 -11.52 3.26
CA ALA A 146 15.81 -10.66 2.26
C ALA A 146 17.16 -10.06 2.71
N GLY A 147 17.58 -10.35 3.95
CA GLY A 147 18.83 -9.88 4.55
C GLY A 147 18.76 -8.48 5.15
N LEU A 148 17.57 -7.88 5.26
CA LEU A 148 17.39 -6.57 5.87
C LEU A 148 17.28 -6.71 7.40
N PRO A 149 17.85 -5.79 8.18
CA PRO A 149 17.83 -5.87 9.63
C PRO A 149 16.45 -5.52 10.21
N LEU A 150 16.17 -6.02 11.42
CA LEU A 150 14.99 -5.65 12.21
C LEU A 150 14.97 -4.14 12.53
N GLN A 151 16.12 -3.62 12.96
CA GLN A 151 16.34 -2.22 13.29
C GLN A 151 17.72 -1.80 12.75
N ALA A 152 17.83 -0.57 12.26
CA ALA A 152 19.10 0.02 11.85
C ALA A 152 19.54 1.05 12.89
N ASP A 153 20.82 1.04 13.25
CA ASP A 153 21.44 2.05 14.14
C ASP A 153 21.72 3.39 13.43
N GLY A 154 21.18 3.58 12.21
CA GLY A 154 21.39 4.75 11.37
C GLY A 154 20.39 4.79 10.19
N PRO A 155 20.61 5.61 9.15
CA PRO A 155 19.67 5.84 8.03
C PRO A 155 19.46 4.65 7.07
N GLY A 156 19.66 3.41 7.54
CA GLY A 156 19.48 2.19 6.78
C GLY A 156 18.02 1.73 6.71
N CYS A 157 17.69 0.98 5.65
CA CYS A 157 16.39 0.32 5.53
C CYS A 157 16.32 -0.86 6.50
N SER A 158 15.32 -0.85 7.38
CA SER A 158 15.01 -1.90 8.34
C SER A 158 13.51 -2.17 8.40
N PHE A 159 13.11 -3.31 8.97
CA PHE A 159 11.69 -3.61 9.21
C PHE A 159 10.99 -2.47 9.96
N THR A 160 11.61 -1.98 11.04
CA THR A 160 11.07 -0.86 11.83
C THR A 160 10.86 0.38 10.97
N SER A 161 11.84 0.76 10.14
CA SER A 161 11.70 1.94 9.26
C SER A 161 10.61 1.77 8.19
N ILE A 162 10.39 0.54 7.72
CA ILE A 162 9.33 0.20 6.76
C ILE A 162 7.97 0.40 7.43
N MET A 163 7.74 -0.23 8.59
CA MET A 163 6.47 -0.13 9.32
C MET A 163 6.17 1.29 9.77
N ASP A 164 7.19 2.02 10.24
CA ASP A 164 7.05 3.44 10.61
C ASP A 164 6.61 4.30 9.44
N THR A 165 7.19 4.07 8.26
CA THR A 165 6.83 4.83 7.06
C THR A 165 5.45 4.44 6.54
N LEU A 166 5.08 3.15 6.54
CA LEU A 166 3.74 2.68 6.17
C LEU A 166 2.67 3.26 7.10
N THR A 167 2.94 3.28 8.41
CA THR A 167 2.08 3.92 9.41
C THR A 167 1.92 5.41 9.13
N ALA A 168 3.01 6.09 8.81
CA ALA A 168 3.00 7.50 8.47
C ALA A 168 2.28 7.77 7.12
N LEU A 169 2.22 6.80 6.21
CA LEU A 169 1.41 6.83 4.98
C LEU A 169 -0.07 6.52 5.22
N GLY A 170 -0.44 6.11 6.44
CA GLY A 170 -1.81 5.88 6.87
C GLY A 170 -2.25 4.41 6.86
N VAL A 171 -1.34 3.47 6.66
CA VAL A 171 -1.60 2.05 6.90
C VAL A 171 -1.77 1.85 8.40
N ALA A 172 -2.82 1.14 8.82
CA ALA A 172 -3.05 0.86 10.24
C ALA A 172 -2.98 -0.63 10.54
N GLU A 173 -2.55 -0.97 11.75
CA GLU A 173 -2.63 -2.35 12.23
C GLU A 173 -4.01 -2.61 12.82
N SER A 174 -4.57 -3.77 12.49
CA SER A 174 -5.80 -4.26 13.06
C SER A 174 -5.45 -4.73 14.49
N GLY A 175 -5.41 -3.81 15.46
CA GLY A 175 -5.01 -4.11 16.85
C GLY A 175 -5.79 -5.31 17.44
N ARG A 176 -5.32 -5.91 18.54
CA ARG A 176 -5.88 -7.17 19.07
C ARG A 176 -7.28 -7.06 19.74
N ASP A 177 -7.96 -5.93 19.61
CA ASP A 177 -9.19 -5.65 20.35
C ASP A 177 -10.36 -6.48 19.80
N GLY A 178 -11.06 -7.19 20.69
CA GLY A 178 -12.27 -7.96 20.36
C GLY A 178 -12.08 -9.48 20.21
N ALA A 179 -13.21 -10.19 20.09
CA ALA A 179 -13.38 -11.63 20.31
C ALA A 179 -12.53 -12.56 19.42
N TRP A 180 -11.25 -12.73 19.74
CA TRP A 180 -10.34 -13.68 19.10
C TRP A 180 -10.88 -15.12 18.99
N ALA A 181 -11.81 -15.51 19.84
CA ALA A 181 -12.50 -16.79 19.72
C ALA A 181 -13.16 -16.98 18.33
N SER A 182 -13.80 -15.95 17.76
CA SER A 182 -14.40 -16.06 16.42
C SER A 182 -13.34 -16.15 15.33
N VAL A 183 -12.25 -15.38 15.45
CA VAL A 183 -11.09 -15.46 14.55
C VAL A 183 -10.54 -16.88 14.52
N ARG A 184 -10.33 -17.53 15.68
CA ARG A 184 -9.80 -18.90 15.75
C ARG A 184 -10.73 -19.94 15.14
N VAL A 185 -12.05 -19.78 15.30
CA VAL A 185 -13.02 -20.66 14.64
C VAL A 185 -12.93 -20.52 13.12
N ILE A 186 -12.86 -19.29 12.60
CA ILE A 186 -12.77 -19.05 11.16
C ILE A 186 -11.42 -19.55 10.59
N GLU A 187 -10.31 -19.31 11.29
CA GLU A 187 -8.98 -19.84 10.91
C GLU A 187 -8.99 -21.36 10.78
N TYR A 188 -9.67 -22.06 11.69
CA TYR A 188 -9.79 -23.51 11.65
C TYR A 188 -10.56 -23.98 10.40
N GLU A 189 -11.67 -23.32 10.05
CA GLU A 189 -12.40 -23.63 8.82
C GLU A 189 -11.59 -23.30 7.55
N LEU A 190 -10.84 -22.19 7.54
CA LEU A 190 -9.93 -21.85 6.44
C LEU A 190 -8.78 -22.86 6.31
N THR A 191 -8.31 -23.41 7.43
CA THR A 191 -7.31 -24.49 7.43
C THR A 191 -7.86 -25.74 6.74
N LYS A 192 -9.11 -26.14 7.05
CA LYS A 192 -9.77 -27.27 6.36
C LYS A 192 -10.01 -26.99 4.88
N ALA A 193 -10.28 -25.74 4.52
CA ALA A 193 -10.46 -25.31 3.14
C ALA A 193 -9.15 -25.24 2.34
N GLY A 194 -8.00 -25.50 2.96
CA GLY A 194 -6.71 -25.56 2.29
C GLY A 194 -6.03 -24.20 2.05
N VAL A 195 -6.42 -23.15 2.78
CA VAL A 195 -5.69 -21.86 2.73
C VAL A 195 -4.29 -22.05 3.31
N PRO A 196 -3.21 -21.82 2.53
CA PRO A 196 -1.92 -22.42 2.81
C PRO A 196 -1.16 -21.74 3.95
N THR A 197 -1.14 -20.41 4.00
CA THR A 197 -0.31 -19.69 4.99
C THR A 197 -1.09 -19.22 6.21
N LEU A 198 -0.40 -19.14 7.36
CA LEU A 198 -0.98 -18.58 8.58
C LEU A 198 -1.37 -17.11 8.38
N ALA A 199 -0.54 -16.35 7.65
CA ALA A 199 -0.81 -14.94 7.33
C ALA A 199 -2.14 -14.80 6.57
N GLU A 200 -2.33 -15.55 5.48
CA GLU A 200 -3.58 -15.50 4.70
C GLU A 200 -4.79 -15.93 5.53
N ARG A 201 -4.67 -17.03 6.30
CA ARG A 201 -5.75 -17.52 7.17
C ARG A 201 -6.14 -16.49 8.22
N THR A 202 -5.16 -15.94 8.94
CA THR A 202 -5.40 -14.96 10.00
C THR A 202 -5.99 -13.67 9.42
N THR A 203 -5.46 -13.21 8.29
CA THR A 203 -5.94 -11.99 7.60
C THR A 203 -7.39 -12.13 7.19
N LEU A 204 -7.76 -13.26 6.57
CA LEU A 204 -9.14 -13.57 6.21
C LEU A 204 -10.05 -13.71 7.42
N ALA A 205 -9.59 -14.42 8.45
CA ALA A 205 -10.36 -14.63 9.66
C ALA A 205 -10.63 -13.31 10.41
N VAL A 206 -9.63 -12.42 10.50
CA VAL A 206 -9.79 -11.10 11.09
C VAL A 206 -10.71 -10.23 10.25
N ALA A 207 -10.57 -10.24 8.92
CA ALA A 207 -11.48 -9.50 8.04
C ALA A 207 -12.93 -9.95 8.23
N ALA A 208 -13.18 -11.26 8.24
CA ALA A 208 -14.50 -11.84 8.41
C ALA A 208 -15.07 -11.57 9.81
N ALA A 209 -14.28 -11.78 10.87
CA ALA A 209 -14.71 -11.54 12.25
C ALA A 209 -15.05 -10.07 12.54
N ARG A 210 -14.43 -9.14 11.80
CA ARG A 210 -14.69 -7.70 11.90
C ARG A 210 -15.77 -7.20 10.94
N GLY A 211 -16.33 -8.07 10.10
CA GLY A 211 -17.31 -7.69 9.08
C GLY A 211 -16.73 -6.73 8.03
N LEU A 212 -15.44 -6.84 7.73
CA LEU A 212 -14.81 -6.03 6.70
C LEU A 212 -15.30 -6.48 5.31
N PRO A 213 -15.73 -5.55 4.44
CA PRO A 213 -16.33 -5.91 3.16
C PRO A 213 -15.29 -6.39 2.12
N ALA A 214 -14.02 -6.03 2.29
CA ALA A 214 -12.99 -6.26 1.29
C ALA A 214 -11.64 -6.68 1.89
N LEU A 215 -10.98 -7.57 1.16
CA LEU A 215 -9.58 -7.98 1.34
C LEU A 215 -8.84 -7.77 0.02
N LEU A 216 -7.68 -7.12 0.05
CA LEU A 216 -6.70 -7.16 -1.04
C LEU A 216 -5.70 -8.29 -0.76
N ALA A 217 -5.61 -9.24 -1.67
CA ALA A 217 -4.66 -10.35 -1.57
C ALA A 217 -4.32 -10.90 -2.95
N GLY A 218 -3.43 -11.89 -3.02
CA GLY A 218 -3.39 -12.77 -4.18
C GLY A 218 -4.65 -13.67 -4.27
N PRO A 219 -4.76 -14.52 -5.30
CA PRO A 219 -5.81 -15.51 -5.40
C PRO A 219 -5.74 -16.47 -4.21
N ILE A 220 -6.79 -16.47 -3.40
CA ILE A 220 -6.95 -17.36 -2.26
C ILE A 220 -8.31 -18.08 -2.43
N PRO A 221 -8.36 -19.41 -2.26
CA PRO A 221 -9.65 -20.10 -2.23
C PRO A 221 -10.46 -19.64 -1.02
N LEU A 222 -11.64 -19.07 -1.28
CA LEU A 222 -12.57 -18.64 -0.23
C LEU A 222 -13.77 -19.59 -0.14
N PRO A 223 -14.07 -20.12 1.05
CA PRO A 223 -15.34 -20.78 1.29
C PRO A 223 -16.51 -19.80 1.18
N ASP A 224 -17.65 -20.25 0.64
CA ASP A 224 -18.88 -19.45 0.51
C ASP A 224 -19.42 -18.92 1.86
N THR A 225 -18.99 -19.52 2.98
CA THR A 225 -19.36 -19.11 4.34
C THR A 225 -18.64 -17.85 4.82
N ILE A 226 -17.62 -17.38 4.11
CA ILE A 226 -16.84 -16.20 4.47
C ILE A 226 -17.41 -14.98 3.75
N ALA A 227 -18.09 -14.10 4.49
CA ALA A 227 -18.67 -12.86 3.98
C ALA A 227 -17.61 -11.75 3.79
N VAL A 228 -16.53 -12.05 3.06
CA VAL A 228 -15.47 -11.10 2.68
C VAL A 228 -15.19 -11.30 1.20
N THR A 229 -15.19 -10.21 0.43
CA THR A 229 -14.78 -10.27 -0.97
C THR A 229 -13.26 -10.09 -1.07
N ALA A 230 -12.55 -11.12 -1.55
CA ALA A 230 -11.14 -11.00 -1.90
C ALA A 230 -10.98 -10.46 -3.32
N TYR A 231 -10.20 -9.40 -3.45
CA TYR A 231 -9.80 -8.80 -4.72
C TYR A 231 -8.35 -9.15 -5.00
N ASP A 232 -8.07 -9.68 -6.19
CA ASP A 232 -6.68 -9.85 -6.65
C ASP A 232 -6.08 -8.46 -6.87
N TYR A 233 -5.12 -8.08 -6.05
CA TYR A 233 -4.53 -6.74 -6.12
C TYR A 233 -3.86 -6.45 -7.48
N ARG A 234 -3.49 -7.50 -8.23
CA ARG A 234 -2.82 -7.40 -9.53
C ARG A 234 -3.77 -7.12 -10.68
N THR A 235 -5.07 -7.28 -10.46
CA THR A 235 -6.12 -6.94 -11.44
C THR A 235 -6.70 -5.56 -11.19
N LEU A 236 -6.22 -4.83 -10.17
CA LEU A 236 -6.67 -3.48 -9.90
C LEU A 236 -6.29 -2.56 -11.05
N THR A 237 -7.31 -2.01 -11.69
CA THR A 237 -7.21 -0.96 -12.70
C THR A 237 -7.70 0.33 -12.08
N GLY A 238 -7.04 1.44 -12.37
CA GLY A 238 -7.48 2.76 -11.91
C GLY A 238 -8.88 3.09 -12.41
N PRO A 239 -9.52 4.13 -11.85
CA PRO A 239 -10.64 4.75 -12.55
C PRO A 239 -10.16 5.12 -13.96
N ASP A 240 -10.90 4.71 -14.98
CA ASP A 240 -10.64 5.09 -16.36
C ASP A 240 -10.58 6.63 -16.44
N THR A 241 -9.39 7.20 -16.39
CA THR A 241 -9.17 8.52 -16.96
C THR A 241 -9.07 8.35 -18.46
N THR A 242 -10.18 7.96 -19.09
CA THR A 242 -10.40 8.35 -20.48
C THR A 242 -10.39 9.88 -20.44
N PRO A 243 -9.47 10.58 -21.13
CA PRO A 243 -9.57 12.02 -21.23
C PRO A 243 -10.88 12.30 -21.95
N GLY A 244 -11.90 12.71 -21.20
CA GLY A 244 -13.08 13.39 -21.70
C GLY A 244 -12.72 14.79 -22.18
N PHE A 245 -11.63 14.93 -22.93
CA PHE A 245 -11.59 15.92 -23.99
C PHE A 245 -12.09 15.17 -25.21
N ALA A 246 -13.39 15.30 -25.46
CA ALA A 246 -13.86 15.19 -26.83
C ALA A 246 -12.87 15.98 -27.68
N ALA A 247 -12.17 15.30 -28.58
CA ALA A 247 -11.55 15.95 -29.70
C ALA A 247 -12.69 16.70 -30.38
N ALA A 248 -12.81 17.99 -30.10
CA ALA A 248 -13.52 18.89 -30.97
C ALA A 248 -12.85 18.69 -32.32
N ALA A 249 -13.56 18.04 -33.23
CA ALA A 249 -13.18 18.01 -34.63
C ALA A 249 -12.82 19.46 -35.01
N PRO A 250 -11.70 19.69 -35.72
CA PRO A 250 -11.37 21.04 -36.17
C PRO A 250 -12.58 21.57 -36.93
N GLN A 251 -13.25 22.57 -36.35
CA GLN A 251 -14.25 23.32 -37.09
C GLN A 251 -13.52 23.91 -38.28
N GLY A 252 -14.01 23.56 -39.47
CA GLY A 252 -13.53 24.12 -40.72
C GLY A 252 -13.48 25.63 -40.58
N ILE A 253 -12.32 26.18 -40.88
CA ILE A 253 -12.14 27.62 -41.01
C ILE A 253 -13.03 28.00 -42.18
N ASP A 254 -14.09 28.76 -41.91
CA ASP A 254 -14.89 29.43 -42.93
C ASP A 254 -13.92 30.19 -43.86
N GLU A 255 -13.96 29.85 -45.15
CA GLU A 255 -13.31 30.61 -46.19
C GLU A 255 -13.82 32.06 -46.16
N PRO A 256 -12.97 33.09 -45.99
CA PRO A 256 -13.38 34.44 -46.27
C PRO A 256 -13.54 34.60 -47.79
N GLY A 257 -14.77 34.91 -48.19
CA GLY A 257 -15.20 35.06 -49.57
C GLY A 257 -14.34 35.99 -50.41
N ALA A 258 -14.24 35.63 -51.68
CA ALA A 258 -13.66 36.44 -52.74
C ALA A 258 -14.41 37.78 -52.89
N PRO A 259 -13.71 38.93 -52.92
CA PRO A 259 -14.29 40.14 -53.46
C PRO A 259 -14.03 40.22 -54.97
N GLY A 260 -15.13 40.28 -55.71
CA GLY A 260 -15.35 41.25 -56.80
C GLY A 260 -14.37 41.24 -57.97
N ALA A 261 -14.83 40.71 -59.10
CA ALA A 261 -14.52 41.25 -60.40
C ALA A 261 -15.13 42.66 -60.53
N ASP A 262 -14.32 43.65 -60.90
CA ASP A 262 -14.68 44.70 -61.88
C ASP A 262 -13.47 45.60 -62.18
N ALA A 263 -13.38 45.98 -63.47
CA ALA A 263 -12.42 46.84 -64.19
C ALA A 263 -11.16 46.19 -64.77
#